data_AF-A0A5T0RDR1-F1
#
_entry.id   AF-A0A5T0RDR1-F1
#
_cell.length_a   1.000
_cell.length_b   1.000
_cell.length_c   1.000
_cell.angle_alpha   90.00
_cell.angle_beta   90.00
_cell.angle_gamma   90.00
#
_symmetry.space_group_name_H-M   'P 1'
#
loop_
_entity.id
_entity.type
_entity.pdbx_description
1 polymer ?
#
loop_
_entity_poly.entity_id
_entity_poly.type
_entity_poly.pdbx_seq_one_letter_code
_entity_poly.pdbx_strand_id
1 'polypeptide(L)'
;MLGEVLIKADKTWYKGGGFKLKNNIKKAKKEFQIFREIFKEFDQINSSILKGLIDNKQLFLKEFPRIKHILKIHQDYKAILDNIFHNFNYFIQNFDLIEEWLLLDGFKEKYKKENHPYPSLLDPKKLNDENEKINYKNIPAELAWEMNLPLPRNYRFIFITGGSCGHMAMFLYFKLLKINRNWTSETEKEKYKIAYNVFIASKEYNIFSCQWDKITQKLFYLVDFNVPLVVLLRDPIERLKSLTNHIVKHITKFDLTLNPNEALVNKYYKMKDYPSLEKVDT
;
A
#
# COMPACT_ATOMS: atom_id res chain seq x y z
N MET A 1 30.99 -11.07 4.48
CA MET A 1 31.46 -12.27 3.73
C MET A 1 32.92 -12.65 4.00
N LEU A 2 33.93 -11.91 3.49
CA LEU A 2 35.34 -12.26 3.76
C LEU A 2 35.67 -12.16 5.27
N GLY A 3 35.20 -11.11 5.94
CA GLY A 3 35.36 -10.97 7.40
C GLY A 3 34.75 -12.15 8.19
N GLU A 4 33.55 -12.62 7.81
CA GLU A 4 32.95 -13.82 8.45
C GLU A 4 33.83 -15.07 8.29
N VAL A 5 34.44 -15.25 7.11
CA VAL A 5 35.34 -16.39 6.86
C VAL A 5 36.58 -16.31 7.73
N LEU A 6 37.18 -15.12 7.88
CA LEU A 6 38.36 -14.90 8.71
C LEU A 6 38.03 -15.12 10.20
N ILE A 7 36.94 -14.52 10.69
CA ILE A 7 36.47 -14.69 12.08
C ILE A 7 36.18 -16.16 12.37
N LYS A 8 35.53 -16.88 11.44
CA LYS A 8 35.23 -18.30 11.63
C LYS A 8 36.50 -19.16 11.64
N ALA A 9 37.47 -18.86 10.78
CA ALA A 9 38.74 -19.58 10.73
C ALA A 9 39.55 -19.38 12.01
N ASP A 10 39.58 -18.16 12.54
CA ASP A 10 40.21 -17.82 13.82
C ASP A 10 39.55 -18.56 15.00
N LYS A 11 38.22 -18.45 15.14
CA LYS A 11 37.45 -19.15 16.19
C LYS A 11 37.57 -20.67 16.15
N THR A 12 37.92 -21.25 15.00
CA THR A 12 38.08 -22.70 14.81
C THR A 12 39.52 -23.10 14.53
N TRP A 13 40.49 -22.21 14.81
CA TRP A 13 41.90 -22.41 14.49
C TRP A 13 42.42 -23.75 15.03
N TYR A 14 42.18 -24.00 16.33
CA TYR A 14 42.54 -25.24 17.03
C TYR A 14 41.80 -26.50 16.54
N LYS A 15 40.74 -26.35 15.75
CA LYS A 15 40.00 -27.45 15.07
C LYS A 15 40.35 -27.56 13.58
N GLY A 16 41.47 -26.99 13.16
CA GLY A 16 41.93 -26.98 11.77
C GLY A 16 41.22 -25.95 10.87
N GLY A 17 40.67 -24.88 11.46
CA GLY A 17 40.04 -23.77 10.73
C GLY A 17 40.98 -23.11 9.72
N GLY A 18 42.27 -22.98 10.07
CA GLY A 18 43.32 -22.46 9.18
C GLY A 18 43.50 -23.30 7.90
N PHE A 19 43.47 -24.63 8.01
CA PHE A 19 43.60 -25.52 6.85
C PHE A 19 42.43 -25.39 5.87
N LYS A 20 41.23 -25.08 6.38
CA LYS A 20 40.02 -24.89 5.55
C LYS A 20 39.90 -23.46 4.99
N LEU A 21 40.75 -22.53 5.43
CA LEU A 21 40.63 -21.10 5.11
C LEU A 21 40.68 -20.82 3.61
N LYS A 22 41.65 -21.41 2.88
CA LYS A 22 41.79 -21.24 1.43
C LYS A 22 40.51 -21.63 0.67
N ASN A 23 39.91 -22.77 1.02
CA ASN A 23 38.67 -23.24 0.41
C ASN A 23 37.48 -22.36 0.76
N ASN A 24 37.39 -21.92 2.02
CA ASN A 24 36.34 -21.01 2.48
C ASN A 24 36.42 -19.63 1.81
N ILE A 25 37.62 -19.08 1.61
CA ILE A 25 37.85 -17.85 0.85
C ILE A 25 37.41 -18.03 -0.60
N LYS A 26 37.77 -19.15 -1.25
CA LYS A 26 37.35 -19.45 -2.62
C LYS A 26 35.82 -19.52 -2.74
N LYS A 27 35.14 -20.13 -1.77
CA LYS A 27 33.67 -20.17 -1.69
C LYS A 27 33.08 -18.77 -1.53
N ALA A 28 33.56 -17.99 -0.56
CA ALA A 28 33.08 -16.63 -0.32
C ALA A 28 33.28 -15.70 -1.54
N LYS A 29 34.37 -15.87 -2.29
CA LYS A 29 34.60 -15.13 -3.54
C LYS A 29 33.59 -15.48 -4.62
N LYS A 30 33.22 -16.76 -4.76
CA LYS A 30 32.16 -17.18 -5.69
C LYS A 30 30.80 -16.60 -5.28
N GLU A 31 30.43 -16.71 -4.01
CA GLU A 31 29.19 -16.14 -3.50
C GLU A 31 29.16 -14.61 -3.71
N PHE A 32 30.26 -13.91 -3.42
CA PHE A 32 30.35 -12.45 -3.65
C PHE A 32 30.16 -12.08 -5.13
N GLN A 33 30.66 -12.89 -6.06
CA GLN A 33 30.49 -12.65 -7.49
C GLN A 33 29.00 -12.67 -7.89
N ILE A 34 28.21 -13.57 -7.30
CA ILE A 34 26.75 -13.67 -7.50
C ILE A 34 26.06 -12.38 -7.06
N PHE A 35 26.35 -11.87 -5.86
CA PHE A 35 25.79 -10.60 -5.39
C PHE A 35 26.19 -9.43 -6.29
N ARG A 36 27.47 -9.37 -6.68
CA ARG A 36 28.01 -8.32 -7.55
C ARG A 36 27.33 -8.30 -8.91
N GLU A 37 26.96 -9.47 -9.44
CA GLU A 37 26.29 -9.60 -10.72
C GLU A 37 24.90 -8.93 -10.71
N ILE A 38 24.06 -9.23 -9.72
CA ILE A 38 22.75 -8.58 -9.58
C ILE A 38 22.88 -7.07 -9.39
N PHE A 39 23.80 -6.62 -8.54
CA PHE A 39 23.96 -5.19 -8.29
C PHE A 39 24.43 -4.41 -9.52
N LYS A 40 25.22 -5.04 -10.39
CA LYS A 40 25.61 -4.45 -11.67
C LYS A 40 24.48 -4.43 -12.70
N GLU A 41 23.70 -5.50 -12.77
CA GLU A 41 22.64 -5.64 -13.78
C GLU A 41 21.46 -4.70 -13.52
N PHE A 42 21.11 -4.43 -12.24
CA PHE A 42 19.89 -3.69 -11.91
C PHE A 42 20.12 -2.28 -11.34
N ASP A 43 21.37 -1.87 -11.13
CA ASP A 43 21.75 -0.54 -10.58
C ASP A 43 20.93 -0.11 -9.35
N GLN A 44 20.52 -1.09 -8.54
CA GLN A 44 19.69 -0.89 -7.35
C GLN A 44 20.40 -1.49 -6.14
N ILE A 45 21.06 -0.61 -5.38
CA ILE A 45 21.53 -0.92 -4.03
C ILE A 45 20.90 0.11 -3.10
N ASN A 46 20.00 -0.35 -2.24
CA ASN A 46 19.50 0.42 -1.12
C ASN A 46 19.63 -0.40 0.16
N SER A 47 19.36 0.23 1.31
CA SER A 47 19.48 -0.40 2.62
C SER A 47 18.52 -1.59 2.80
N SER A 48 17.33 -1.58 2.20
CA SER A 48 16.35 -2.67 2.33
C SER A 48 16.80 -3.93 1.58
N ILE A 49 17.35 -3.79 0.37
CA ILE A 49 17.94 -4.90 -0.40
C ILE A 49 19.12 -5.50 0.37
N LEU A 50 20.03 -4.66 0.87
CA LEU A 50 21.20 -5.13 1.64
C LEU A 50 20.77 -5.92 2.87
N LYS A 51 19.79 -5.42 3.63
CA LYS A 51 19.22 -6.11 4.79
C LYS A 51 18.58 -7.45 4.38
N GLY A 52 17.73 -7.45 3.35
CA GLY A 52 17.09 -8.65 2.84
C GLY A 52 18.07 -9.72 2.36
N LEU A 53 19.18 -9.32 1.73
CA LEU A 53 20.25 -10.24 1.31
C LEU A 53 21.02 -10.81 2.50
N ILE A 54 21.27 -10.01 3.54
CA ILE A 54 21.93 -10.49 4.77
C ILE A 54 21.04 -11.51 5.46
N ASP A 55 19.78 -11.16 5.69
CA ASP A 55 18.81 -11.98 6.42
C ASP A 55 18.50 -13.30 5.69
N ASN A 56 18.50 -13.28 4.35
CA ASN A 56 18.12 -14.43 3.52
C ASN A 56 19.26 -14.99 2.66
N LYS A 57 20.52 -14.76 3.05
CA LYS A 57 21.72 -15.11 2.23
C LYS A 57 21.68 -16.52 1.63
N GLN A 58 21.38 -17.53 2.45
CA GLN A 58 21.39 -18.94 2.00
C GLN A 58 20.26 -19.22 1.00
N LEU A 59 19.06 -18.71 1.27
CA LEU A 59 17.91 -18.88 0.39
C LEU A 59 18.13 -18.18 -0.94
N PHE A 60 18.63 -16.95 -0.92
CA PHE A 60 19.01 -16.21 -2.12
C PHE A 60 20.05 -16.95 -2.96
N LEU A 61 21.13 -17.46 -2.35
CA LEU A 61 22.17 -18.20 -3.09
C LEU A 61 21.62 -19.50 -3.72
N LYS A 62 20.68 -20.16 -3.04
CA LYS A 62 20.01 -21.38 -3.53
C LYS A 62 19.11 -21.07 -4.74
N GLU A 63 18.31 -20.02 -4.64
CA GLU A 63 17.30 -19.66 -5.65
C GLU A 63 17.81 -18.67 -6.70
N PHE A 64 19.08 -18.27 -6.64
CA PHE A 64 19.65 -17.23 -7.51
C PHE A 64 19.37 -17.42 -9.01
N PRO A 65 19.51 -18.64 -9.61
CA PRO A 65 19.21 -18.82 -11.03
C PRO A 65 17.75 -18.48 -11.39
N ARG A 66 16.81 -18.88 -10.53
CA ARG A 66 15.37 -18.61 -10.67
C ARG A 66 15.05 -17.14 -10.48
N ILE A 67 15.60 -16.52 -9.42
CA ILE A 67 15.49 -15.08 -9.18
C ILE A 67 16.02 -14.30 -10.39
N LYS A 68 17.21 -14.65 -10.89
CA LYS A 68 17.81 -14.00 -12.06
C LYS A 68 16.93 -14.15 -13.30
N HIS A 69 16.30 -15.31 -13.49
CA HIS A 69 15.38 -15.53 -14.59
C HIS A 69 14.15 -14.60 -14.52
N ILE A 70 13.53 -14.49 -13.34
CA ILE A 70 12.37 -13.60 -13.13
C ILE A 70 12.71 -12.14 -13.37
N LEU A 71 13.84 -11.66 -12.82
CA LEU A 71 14.26 -10.28 -13.02
C LEU A 71 14.55 -9.97 -14.51
N LYS A 72 15.03 -10.97 -15.27
CA LYS A 72 15.23 -10.83 -16.73
C LYS A 72 13.93 -10.84 -17.53
N ILE A 73 12.97 -11.69 -17.17
CA ILE A 73 11.65 -11.72 -17.83
C ILE A 73 10.96 -10.36 -17.70
N HIS A 74 11.13 -9.70 -16.57
CA HIS A 74 10.49 -8.41 -16.27
C HIS A 74 11.44 -7.22 -16.36
N GLN A 75 12.59 -7.36 -17.04
CA GLN A 75 13.60 -6.29 -17.17
C GLN A 75 13.06 -5.02 -17.84
N ASP A 76 12.05 -5.17 -18.69
CA ASP A 76 11.36 -4.11 -19.43
C ASP A 76 10.24 -3.44 -18.62
N TYR A 77 9.90 -3.97 -17.45
CA TYR A 77 8.79 -3.50 -16.63
C TYR A 77 9.30 -2.95 -15.29
N LYS A 78 9.77 -1.70 -15.32
CA LYS A 78 10.41 -1.05 -14.17
C LYS A 78 9.57 -1.08 -12.88
N ALA A 79 8.25 -0.90 -12.99
CA ALA A 79 7.38 -0.83 -11.82
C ALA A 79 7.37 -2.12 -10.99
N ILE A 80 7.44 -3.30 -11.61
CA ILE A 80 7.52 -4.56 -10.86
C ILE A 80 8.92 -4.80 -10.29
N LEU A 81 9.98 -4.39 -11.00
CA LEU A 81 11.34 -4.46 -10.47
C LEU A 81 11.47 -3.59 -9.21
N ASP A 82 11.01 -2.34 -9.27
CA ASP A 82 11.01 -1.43 -8.13
C ASP A 82 10.22 -2.01 -6.95
N ASN A 83 9.07 -2.65 -7.21
CA ASN A 83 8.28 -3.33 -6.18
C ASN A 83 9.05 -4.53 -5.55
N ILE A 84 9.67 -5.39 -6.37
CA ILE A 84 10.48 -6.52 -5.92
C ILE A 84 11.63 -6.04 -5.03
N PHE A 85 12.38 -5.03 -5.48
CA PHE A 85 13.55 -4.53 -4.77
C PHE A 85 13.18 -3.76 -3.50
N HIS A 86 12.08 -3.00 -3.51
CA HIS A 86 11.57 -2.35 -2.31
C HIS A 86 11.19 -3.38 -1.24
N ASN A 87 10.53 -4.47 -1.66
CA ASN A 87 10.02 -5.53 -0.79
C ASN A 87 10.92 -6.78 -0.77
N PHE A 88 12.23 -6.62 -1.01
CA PHE A 88 13.13 -7.72 -1.32
C PHE A 88 13.19 -8.82 -0.25
N ASN A 89 13.16 -8.45 1.03
CA ASN A 89 13.12 -9.42 2.13
C ASN A 89 11.88 -10.33 2.03
N TYR A 90 10.70 -9.74 1.79
CA TYR A 90 9.46 -10.50 1.63
C TYR A 90 9.48 -11.33 0.34
N PHE A 91 10.02 -10.76 -0.73
CA PHE A 91 10.17 -11.45 -2.02
C PHE A 91 10.97 -12.75 -1.87
N ILE A 92 12.12 -12.72 -1.22
CA ILE A 92 12.96 -13.92 -1.04
C ILE A 92 12.28 -14.95 -0.13
N GLN A 93 11.63 -14.52 0.95
CA GLN A 93 10.96 -15.42 1.90
C GLN A 93 9.75 -16.15 1.29
N ASN A 94 9.11 -15.55 0.29
CA ASN A 94 7.91 -16.09 -0.36
C ASN A 94 8.14 -16.34 -1.87
N PHE A 95 9.39 -16.62 -2.24
CA PHE A 95 9.83 -16.61 -3.64
C PHE A 95 9.03 -17.57 -4.52
N ASP A 96 8.76 -18.81 -4.07
CA ASP A 96 8.03 -19.79 -4.88
C ASP A 96 6.62 -19.28 -5.29
N LEU A 97 5.90 -18.65 -4.37
CA LEU A 97 4.55 -18.11 -4.61
C LEU A 97 4.59 -16.90 -5.53
N ILE A 98 5.59 -16.03 -5.36
CA ILE A 98 5.74 -14.82 -6.17
C ILE A 98 6.22 -15.19 -7.57
N GLU A 99 7.15 -16.13 -7.70
CA GLU A 99 7.61 -16.64 -9.00
C GLU A 99 6.44 -17.22 -9.78
N GLU A 100 5.63 -18.10 -9.16
CA GLU A 100 4.44 -18.67 -9.78
C GLU A 100 3.55 -17.55 -10.34
N TRP A 101 3.19 -16.56 -9.50
CA TRP A 101 2.35 -15.45 -9.91
C TRP A 101 2.94 -14.60 -11.05
N LEU A 102 4.23 -14.25 -10.97
CA LEU A 102 4.89 -13.40 -11.97
C LEU A 102 5.10 -14.08 -13.32
N LEU A 103 4.98 -15.41 -13.38
CA LEU A 103 5.05 -16.20 -14.62
C LEU A 103 3.67 -16.47 -15.24
N LEU A 104 2.58 -16.26 -14.50
CA LEU A 104 1.22 -16.51 -15.01
C LEU A 104 0.79 -15.47 -16.06
N ASP A 105 0.04 -15.94 -17.06
CA ASP A 105 -0.61 -15.07 -18.05
C ASP A 105 -1.55 -14.05 -17.39
N GLY A 106 -2.14 -14.40 -16.25
CA GLY A 106 -2.98 -13.48 -15.47
C GLY A 106 -2.24 -12.23 -14.99
N PHE A 107 -0.96 -12.35 -14.63
CA PHE A 107 -0.12 -11.19 -14.31
C PHE A 107 0.17 -10.36 -15.57
N LYS A 108 0.55 -11.03 -16.65
CA LYS A 108 0.89 -10.38 -17.92
C LYS A 108 -0.27 -9.56 -18.48
N GLU A 109 -1.45 -10.16 -18.60
CA GLU A 109 -2.63 -9.49 -19.16
C GLU A 109 -3.11 -8.33 -18.30
N LYS A 110 -3.04 -8.46 -16.97
CA LYS A 110 -3.54 -7.44 -16.05
C LYS A 110 -2.57 -6.29 -15.82
N TYR A 111 -1.27 -6.57 -15.73
CA TYR A 111 -0.27 -5.60 -15.28
C TYR A 111 0.74 -5.24 -16.37
N LYS A 112 1.34 -6.24 -17.02
CA LYS A 112 2.45 -6.01 -17.95
C LYS A 112 1.98 -5.38 -19.28
N LYS A 113 0.88 -5.87 -19.85
CA LYS A 113 0.37 -5.45 -21.16
C LYS A 113 0.09 -3.95 -21.25
N GLU A 114 -0.48 -3.38 -20.19
CA GLU A 114 -0.82 -1.95 -20.12
C GLU A 114 0.24 -1.13 -19.38
N ASN A 115 1.40 -1.74 -19.05
CA ASN A 115 2.45 -1.12 -18.24
C ASN A 115 1.90 -0.46 -16.96
N HIS A 116 1.08 -1.22 -16.22
CA HIS A 116 0.35 -0.73 -15.06
C HIS A 116 1.34 -0.16 -14.02
N PRO A 117 1.12 1.04 -13.45
CA PRO A 117 2.13 1.68 -12.60
C PRO A 117 2.33 1.01 -11.23
N TYR A 118 1.35 0.22 -10.77
CA TYR A 118 1.36 -0.43 -9.46
C TYR A 118 1.08 -1.95 -9.56
N PRO A 119 1.99 -2.74 -10.15
CA PRO A 119 1.81 -4.18 -10.26
C PRO A 119 1.84 -4.86 -8.89
N SER A 120 0.86 -5.74 -8.64
CA SER A 120 0.79 -6.52 -7.41
C SER A 120 1.86 -7.60 -7.39
N LEU A 121 2.58 -7.73 -6.26
CA LEU A 121 3.63 -8.74 -6.08
C LEU A 121 3.06 -10.16 -5.85
N LEU A 122 1.79 -10.26 -5.45
CA LEU A 122 1.08 -11.52 -5.20
C LEU A 122 -0.21 -11.58 -6.03
N ASP A 123 -0.71 -12.78 -6.28
CA ASP A 123 -1.96 -13.00 -7.00
C ASP A 123 -3.17 -12.48 -6.20
N PRO A 124 -3.87 -11.42 -6.67
CA PRO A 124 -5.05 -10.91 -6.01
C PRO A 124 -6.18 -11.94 -5.85
N LYS A 125 -6.28 -12.94 -6.73
CA LYS A 125 -7.32 -13.97 -6.63
C LYS A 125 -7.04 -14.88 -5.43
N LYS A 126 -5.83 -15.43 -5.31
CA LYS A 126 -5.42 -16.25 -4.16
C LYS A 126 -5.49 -15.48 -2.85
N LEU A 127 -5.11 -14.19 -2.85
CA LEU A 127 -5.18 -13.36 -1.64
C LEU A 127 -6.59 -13.21 -1.03
N ASN A 128 -7.65 -13.35 -1.84
CA ASN A 128 -9.03 -13.30 -1.38
C ASN A 128 -9.56 -14.66 -0.89
N ASP A 129 -8.83 -15.76 -1.09
CA ASP A 129 -9.21 -17.08 -0.57
C ASP A 129 -8.67 -17.26 0.86
N GLU A 130 -9.56 -17.46 1.82
CA GLU A 130 -9.19 -17.63 3.23
C GLU A 130 -8.48 -18.95 3.51
N ASN A 131 -8.56 -19.93 2.59
CA ASN A 131 -7.88 -21.22 2.71
C ASN A 131 -6.41 -21.15 2.26
N GLU A 132 -6.02 -20.10 1.55
CA GLU A 132 -4.63 -19.89 1.15
C GLU A 132 -3.77 -19.56 2.36
N LYS A 133 -2.56 -20.14 2.40
CA LYS A 133 -1.59 -19.93 3.49
C LYS A 133 -1.26 -18.44 3.66
N ILE A 134 -1.19 -17.71 2.55
CA ILE A 134 -0.98 -16.27 2.50
C ILE A 134 -2.22 -15.65 1.86
N ASN A 135 -2.95 -14.88 2.67
CA ASN A 135 -4.13 -14.14 2.26
C ASN A 135 -4.17 -12.78 2.97
N TYR A 136 -5.16 -11.94 2.65
CA TYR A 136 -5.27 -10.60 3.22
C TYR A 136 -5.36 -10.53 4.75
N LYS A 137 -5.83 -11.59 5.43
CA LYS A 137 -5.89 -11.62 6.91
C LYS A 137 -4.50 -11.77 7.54
N ASN A 138 -3.55 -12.35 6.80
CA ASN A 138 -2.22 -12.67 7.29
C ASN A 138 -1.18 -11.61 6.90
N ILE A 139 -1.53 -10.68 6.01
CA ILE A 139 -0.67 -9.59 5.56
C ILE A 139 -1.10 -8.28 6.24
N PRO A 140 -0.21 -7.59 6.97
CA PRO A 140 -0.50 -6.26 7.50
C PRO A 140 -0.77 -5.25 6.38
N ALA A 141 -1.74 -4.36 6.57
CA ALA A 141 -2.13 -3.35 5.59
C ALA A 141 -0.95 -2.47 5.11
N GLU A 142 0.01 -2.19 6.00
CA GLU A 142 1.23 -1.45 5.69
C GLU A 142 2.07 -2.16 4.62
N LEU A 143 2.29 -3.46 4.79
CA LEU A 143 3.06 -4.28 3.86
C LEU A 143 2.29 -4.50 2.55
N ALA A 144 0.97 -4.67 2.63
CA ALA A 144 0.10 -4.77 1.46
C ALA A 144 0.20 -3.51 0.56
N TRP A 145 0.26 -2.33 1.17
CA TRP A 145 0.47 -1.07 0.46
C TRP A 145 1.83 -0.99 -0.25
N GLU A 146 2.91 -1.37 0.43
CA GLU A 146 4.26 -1.35 -0.15
C GLU A 146 4.41 -2.36 -1.29
N MET A 147 3.70 -3.50 -1.22
CA MET A 147 3.70 -4.53 -2.27
C MET A 147 2.70 -4.28 -3.40
N ASN A 148 2.03 -3.13 -3.41
CA ASN A 148 0.98 -2.76 -4.36
C ASN A 148 -0.16 -3.80 -4.45
N LEU A 149 -0.54 -4.41 -3.33
CA LEU A 149 -1.67 -5.34 -3.32
C LEU A 149 -2.97 -4.55 -3.49
N PRO A 150 -3.90 -4.99 -4.34
CA PRO A 150 -5.23 -4.38 -4.41
C PRO A 150 -5.98 -4.57 -3.09
N LEU A 151 -7.05 -3.80 -2.89
CA LEU A 151 -7.89 -3.93 -1.72
C LEU A 151 -8.60 -5.30 -1.70
N PRO A 152 -8.85 -5.89 -0.51
CA PRO A 152 -9.67 -7.09 -0.39
C PRO A 152 -11.03 -6.90 -1.07
N ARG A 153 -11.48 -7.89 -1.84
CA ARG A 153 -12.71 -7.85 -2.67
C ARG A 153 -13.98 -8.06 -1.86
N ASN A 154 -14.06 -7.37 -0.74
CA ASN A 154 -15.17 -7.43 0.18
C ASN A 154 -15.96 -6.11 0.21
N TYR A 155 -15.94 -5.34 -0.88
CA TYR A 155 -16.79 -4.18 -1.10
C TYR A 155 -17.72 -4.42 -2.28
N ARG A 156 -18.91 -3.81 -2.25
CA ARG A 156 -20.01 -4.09 -3.18
C ARG A 156 -20.23 -3.00 -4.23
N PHE A 157 -19.79 -1.78 -3.95
CA PHE A 157 -19.72 -0.69 -4.92
C PHE A 157 -18.72 0.36 -4.45
N ILE A 158 -18.31 1.22 -5.38
CA ILE A 158 -17.48 2.40 -5.13
C ILE A 158 -18.41 3.60 -5.03
N PHE A 159 -18.31 4.38 -3.95
CA PHE A 159 -19.05 5.61 -3.72
C PHE A 159 -18.12 6.81 -3.81
N ILE A 160 -18.25 7.60 -4.88
CA ILE A 160 -17.53 8.85 -5.05
C ILE A 160 -18.45 10.02 -4.71
N THR A 161 -17.92 10.96 -3.96
CA THR A 161 -18.68 12.12 -3.50
C THR A 161 -17.78 13.34 -3.33
N GLY A 162 -18.30 14.47 -2.87
CA GLY A 162 -17.43 15.47 -2.25
C GLY A 162 -18.17 16.56 -1.51
N GLY A 163 -17.50 17.71 -1.37
CA GLY A 163 -18.01 18.82 -0.57
C GLY A 163 -19.38 19.32 -1.01
N SER A 164 -20.27 19.51 -0.03
CA SER A 164 -21.57 20.18 -0.18
C SER A 164 -22.59 19.52 -1.13
N CYS A 165 -22.41 18.24 -1.47
CA CYS A 165 -23.35 17.50 -2.33
C CYS A 165 -24.37 16.61 -1.58
N GLY A 166 -24.50 16.76 -0.25
CA GLY A 166 -25.43 15.95 0.55
C GLY A 166 -24.87 14.58 0.99
N HIS A 167 -23.57 14.38 0.88
CA HIS A 167 -22.92 13.10 1.21
C HIS A 167 -23.13 12.63 2.65
N MET A 168 -23.28 13.55 3.60
CA MET A 168 -23.57 13.21 5.00
C MET A 168 -24.94 12.55 5.16
N ALA A 169 -25.95 12.98 4.41
CA ALA A 169 -27.26 12.34 4.42
C ALA A 169 -27.18 10.91 3.86
N MET A 170 -26.41 10.72 2.77
CA MET A 170 -26.16 9.39 2.21
C MET A 170 -25.39 8.50 3.20
N PHE A 171 -24.39 9.03 3.92
CA PHE A 171 -23.68 8.28 4.96
C PHE A 171 -24.57 7.89 6.14
N LEU A 172 -25.52 8.75 6.54
CA LEU A 172 -26.52 8.41 7.55
C LEU A 172 -27.44 7.29 7.04
N TYR A 173 -27.89 7.37 5.78
CA TYR A 173 -28.69 6.32 5.15
C TYR A 173 -27.93 4.98 5.12
N PHE A 174 -26.66 4.98 4.71
CA PHE A 174 -25.80 3.80 4.75
C PHE A 174 -25.67 3.24 6.18
N LYS A 175 -25.49 4.10 7.19
CA LYS A 175 -25.44 3.67 8.59
C LYS A 175 -26.74 3.00 9.03
N LEU A 176 -27.90 3.55 8.66
CA LEU A 176 -29.21 2.95 8.97
C LEU A 176 -29.37 1.56 8.33
N LEU A 177 -28.83 1.37 7.13
CA LEU A 177 -28.83 0.09 6.43
C LEU A 177 -27.72 -0.87 6.88
N LYS A 178 -26.92 -0.52 7.89
CA LYS A 178 -25.73 -1.28 8.32
C LYS A 178 -24.74 -1.53 7.18
N ILE A 179 -24.60 -0.55 6.29
CA ILE A 179 -23.58 -0.52 5.25
C ILE A 179 -22.31 0.08 5.84
N ASN A 180 -21.24 -0.71 5.84
CA ASN A 180 -19.93 -0.29 6.29
C ASN A 180 -19.17 0.42 5.18
N ARG A 181 -18.35 1.39 5.55
CA ARG A 181 -17.48 2.12 4.63
C ARG A 181 -16.15 2.42 5.27
N ASN A 182 -15.12 2.62 4.45
CA ASN A 182 -13.88 3.22 4.93
C ASN A 182 -14.10 4.69 5.33
N TRP A 183 -13.37 5.12 6.35
CA TRP A 183 -13.30 6.52 6.75
C TRP A 183 -12.26 7.28 5.90
N THR A 184 -12.30 8.62 5.97
CA THR A 184 -11.36 9.49 5.28
C THR A 184 -10.06 9.62 6.07
N SER A 185 -8.94 9.80 5.37
CA SER A 185 -7.66 10.21 5.95
C SER A 185 -6.99 11.24 5.04
N GLU A 186 -5.95 11.90 5.54
CA GLU A 186 -5.20 12.92 4.80
C GLU A 186 -4.33 12.29 3.72
N THR A 187 -3.60 11.22 4.05
CA THR A 187 -2.69 10.56 3.12
C THR A 187 -3.38 9.41 2.39
N GLU A 188 -2.91 9.15 1.17
CA GLU A 188 -3.39 8.04 0.34
C GLU A 188 -3.17 6.68 1.01
N LYS A 189 -1.96 6.48 1.56
CA LYS A 189 -1.57 5.26 2.27
C LYS A 189 -2.49 4.95 3.46
N GLU A 190 -2.81 5.97 4.27
CA GLU A 190 -3.72 5.77 5.40
C GLU A 190 -5.15 5.47 4.95
N LYS A 191 -5.64 6.09 3.86
CA LYS A 191 -6.95 5.72 3.28
C LYS A 191 -6.98 4.25 2.86
N TYR A 192 -5.91 3.79 2.19
CA TYR A 192 -5.77 2.37 1.83
C TYR A 192 -5.81 1.48 3.06
N LYS A 193 -5.02 1.78 4.09
CA LYS A 193 -4.94 0.99 5.33
C LYS A 193 -6.28 0.92 6.06
N ILE A 194 -7.00 2.03 6.16
CA ILE A 194 -8.34 2.08 6.76
C ILE A 194 -9.28 1.18 5.95
N ALA A 195 -9.33 1.31 4.63
CA ALA A 195 -10.20 0.49 3.79
C ALA A 195 -9.84 -0.99 3.89
N TYR A 196 -8.55 -1.32 3.81
CA TYR A 196 -8.03 -2.67 3.95
C TYR A 196 -8.51 -3.30 5.27
N ASN A 197 -8.28 -2.62 6.39
CA ASN A 197 -8.64 -3.12 7.72
C ASN A 197 -10.15 -3.31 7.90
N VAL A 198 -10.97 -2.39 7.36
CA VAL A 198 -12.43 -2.54 7.37
C VAL A 198 -12.86 -3.78 6.58
N PHE A 199 -12.28 -3.99 5.39
CA PHE A 199 -12.69 -5.06 4.48
C PHE A 199 -12.23 -6.45 4.90
N ILE A 200 -11.12 -6.57 5.65
CA ILE A 200 -10.71 -7.86 6.24
C ILE A 200 -11.52 -8.20 7.50
N ALA A 201 -11.96 -7.20 8.26
CA ALA A 201 -12.60 -7.41 9.56
C ALA A 201 -14.12 -7.61 9.45
N SER A 202 -14.78 -6.90 8.53
CA SER A 202 -16.23 -6.89 8.45
C SER A 202 -16.77 -7.96 7.50
N LYS A 203 -17.74 -8.74 7.97
CA LYS A 203 -18.55 -9.64 7.13
C LYS A 203 -19.83 -8.99 6.63
N GLU A 204 -20.06 -7.72 6.96
CA GLU A 204 -21.27 -7.01 6.56
C GLU A 204 -21.16 -6.46 5.14
N TYR A 205 -22.19 -5.72 4.70
CA TYR A 205 -22.20 -5.08 3.40
C TYR A 205 -21.25 -3.88 3.38
N ASN A 206 -20.03 -4.06 2.84
CA ASN A 206 -19.07 -2.95 2.76
C ASN A 206 -19.09 -2.22 1.42
N ILE A 207 -18.70 -0.95 1.45
CA ILE A 207 -18.49 -0.10 0.27
C ILE A 207 -17.14 0.61 0.36
N PHE A 208 -16.54 0.90 -0.78
CA PHE A 208 -15.38 1.79 -0.84
C PHE A 208 -15.85 3.22 -1.11
N SER A 209 -15.61 4.13 -0.18
CA SER A 209 -16.01 5.54 -0.25
C SER A 209 -14.80 6.44 -0.41
N CYS A 210 -14.84 7.36 -1.38
CA CYS A 210 -13.78 8.35 -1.59
C CYS A 210 -14.37 9.72 -1.97
N GLN A 211 -13.72 10.80 -1.53
CA GLN A 211 -14.08 12.14 -2.00
C GLN A 211 -13.29 12.49 -3.26
N TRP A 212 -13.89 13.15 -4.25
CA TRP A 212 -13.25 13.43 -5.55
C TRP A 212 -11.97 14.25 -5.46
N ASP A 213 -11.86 15.16 -4.50
CA ASP A 213 -10.69 16.01 -4.25
C ASP A 213 -9.58 15.25 -3.49
N LYS A 214 -9.91 14.04 -3.04
CA LYS A 214 -9.04 13.12 -2.31
C LYS A 214 -8.71 11.87 -3.13
N ILE A 215 -9.15 11.82 -4.39
CA ILE A 215 -8.78 10.78 -5.34
C ILE A 215 -7.31 10.95 -5.69
N THR A 216 -6.57 9.86 -5.53
CA THR A 216 -5.15 9.77 -5.80
C THR A 216 -4.91 8.57 -6.69
N GLN A 217 -3.85 8.64 -7.50
CA GLN A 217 -3.64 7.74 -8.61
C GLN A 217 -3.46 6.29 -8.15
N LYS A 218 -2.60 6.03 -7.16
CA LYS A 218 -2.28 4.66 -6.71
C LYS A 218 -3.49 3.97 -6.09
N LEU A 219 -4.20 4.61 -5.17
CA LEU A 219 -5.34 4.05 -4.46
C LEU A 219 -6.41 3.56 -5.44
N PHE A 220 -6.71 4.33 -6.49
CA PHE A 220 -7.69 3.91 -7.48
C PHE A 220 -7.23 2.73 -8.33
N TYR A 221 -5.95 2.61 -8.65
CA TYR A 221 -5.40 1.40 -9.26
C TYR A 221 -5.50 0.17 -8.34
N LEU A 222 -5.48 0.36 -7.02
CA LEU A 222 -5.61 -0.71 -6.05
C LEU A 222 -7.08 -1.06 -5.74
N VAL A 223 -8.06 -0.27 -6.18
CA VAL A 223 -9.50 -0.58 -6.11
C VAL A 223 -9.87 -1.35 -7.38
N ASP A 224 -9.37 -2.58 -7.50
CA ASP A 224 -9.36 -3.36 -8.75
C ASP A 224 -10.62 -4.23 -8.99
N PHE A 225 -11.59 -4.20 -8.08
CA PHE A 225 -12.73 -5.09 -8.14
C PHE A 225 -13.80 -4.51 -9.06
N ASN A 226 -14.29 -5.32 -9.99
CA ASN A 226 -15.35 -4.91 -10.90
C ASN A 226 -16.70 -4.83 -10.17
N VAL A 227 -17.01 -3.65 -9.65
CA VAL A 227 -18.25 -3.35 -8.93
C VAL A 227 -18.85 -2.04 -9.44
N PRO A 228 -20.16 -1.79 -9.22
CA PRO A 228 -20.78 -0.54 -9.61
C PRO A 228 -20.06 0.68 -9.04
N LEU A 229 -20.01 1.76 -9.85
CA LEU A 229 -19.55 3.07 -9.43
C LEU A 229 -20.75 3.99 -9.24
N VAL A 230 -20.93 4.50 -8.02
CA VAL A 230 -21.98 5.44 -7.66
C VAL A 230 -21.34 6.79 -7.37
N VAL A 231 -21.72 7.82 -8.13
CA VAL A 231 -21.19 9.18 -7.95
C VAL A 231 -22.31 10.10 -7.49
N LEU A 232 -22.15 10.70 -6.31
CA LEU A 232 -23.11 11.67 -5.77
C LEU A 232 -22.80 13.07 -6.28
N LEU A 233 -23.64 13.54 -7.20
CA LEU A 233 -23.56 14.87 -7.79
C LEU A 233 -24.64 15.80 -7.23
N ARG A 234 -24.41 17.10 -7.37
CA ARG A 234 -25.37 18.17 -7.10
C ARG A 234 -25.04 19.34 -8.01
N ASP A 235 -26.06 20.12 -8.38
CA ASP A 235 -25.88 21.35 -9.16
C ASP A 235 -24.70 22.19 -8.63
N PRO A 236 -23.74 22.59 -9.47
CA PRO A 236 -22.55 23.31 -9.03
C PRO A 236 -22.86 24.61 -8.30
N ILE A 237 -23.88 25.36 -8.72
CA ILE A 237 -24.26 26.64 -8.10
C ILE A 237 -24.85 26.39 -6.70
N GLU A 238 -25.73 25.41 -6.57
CA GLU A 238 -26.31 25.00 -5.28
C GLU A 238 -25.25 24.44 -4.31
N ARG A 239 -24.22 23.76 -4.84
CA ARG A 239 -23.05 23.35 -4.04
C ARG A 239 -22.28 24.55 -3.51
N LEU A 240 -22.05 25.56 -4.34
CA LEU A 240 -21.37 26.80 -3.93
C LEU A 240 -22.18 27.53 -2.85
N LYS A 241 -23.49 27.71 -3.04
CA LYS A 241 -24.39 28.30 -2.04
C LYS A 241 -24.32 27.56 -0.71
N SER A 242 -24.30 26.22 -0.75
CA SER A 242 -24.21 25.42 0.48
C SER A 242 -22.84 25.51 1.13
N LEU A 243 -21.77 25.62 0.35
CA LEU A 243 -20.41 25.77 0.85
C LEU A 243 -20.18 27.15 1.51
N THR A 244 -20.65 28.24 0.90
CA THR A 244 -20.51 29.60 1.46
C THR A 244 -21.26 29.75 2.76
N ASN A 245 -22.41 29.10 2.88
CA ASN A 245 -23.23 29.10 4.09
C ASN A 245 -22.84 27.99 5.10
N HIS A 246 -21.74 27.25 4.88
CA HIS A 246 -21.33 26.18 5.77
C HIS A 246 -20.83 26.74 7.11
N ILE A 247 -21.59 26.55 8.18
CA ILE A 247 -21.25 27.00 9.54
C ILE A 247 -20.27 25.99 10.17
N VAL A 248 -19.09 26.48 10.60
CA VAL A 248 -17.99 25.69 11.19
C VAL A 248 -17.93 25.86 12.72
N LYS A 249 -18.74 26.76 13.30
CA LYS A 249 -18.82 26.88 14.75
C LYS A 249 -19.53 25.67 15.36
N HIS A 250 -18.76 24.84 16.04
CA HIS A 250 -19.28 23.77 16.87
C HIS A 250 -19.08 24.15 18.34
N ILE A 251 -20.09 24.72 19.00
CA ILE A 251 -20.12 24.70 20.47
C ILE A 251 -20.34 23.25 20.86
N THR A 252 -19.25 22.56 21.20
CA THR A 252 -19.28 21.14 21.58
C THR A 252 -19.67 20.94 23.04
N LYS A 253 -19.54 22.01 23.85
CA LYS A 253 -19.97 22.07 25.25
C LYS A 253 -20.54 23.46 25.53
N PHE A 254 -21.74 23.50 26.07
CA PHE A 254 -22.39 24.71 26.54
C PHE A 254 -22.09 24.87 28.03
N ASP A 255 -21.56 26.03 28.41
CA ASP A 255 -21.37 26.45 29.80
C ASP A 255 -22.08 27.79 29.99
N LEU A 256 -22.76 27.95 31.13
CA LEU A 256 -23.46 29.18 31.52
C LEU A 256 -22.50 30.36 31.74
N THR A 257 -21.18 30.11 31.81
CA THR A 257 -20.15 31.15 31.87
C THR A 257 -19.79 31.76 30.51
N LEU A 258 -20.22 31.16 29.39
CA LEU A 258 -19.94 31.67 28.05
C LEU A 258 -20.69 32.99 27.78
N ASN A 259 -20.00 33.96 27.21
CA ASN A 259 -20.63 35.18 26.72
C ASN A 259 -21.66 34.84 25.61
N PRO A 260 -22.95 35.19 25.77
CA PRO A 260 -23.99 34.86 24.79
C PRO A 260 -23.67 35.39 23.38
N ASN A 261 -23.07 36.57 23.28
CA ASN A 261 -22.68 37.15 21.99
C ASN A 261 -21.58 36.33 21.34
N GLU A 262 -20.59 35.87 22.12
CA GLU A 262 -19.53 35.01 21.61
C GLU A 262 -20.02 33.59 21.33
N ALA A 263 -21.07 33.11 21.99
CA ALA A 263 -21.69 31.80 21.77
C ALA A 263 -22.63 31.78 20.56
N LEU A 264 -23.33 32.88 20.26
CA LEU A 264 -24.33 32.94 19.19
C LEU A 264 -23.77 33.39 17.82
N VAL A 265 -22.56 33.95 17.75
CA VAL A 265 -21.93 34.33 16.47
C VAL A 265 -21.73 33.11 15.57
N ASN A 266 -22.42 33.01 14.44
CA ASN A 266 -22.14 31.98 13.45
C ASN A 266 -20.75 32.22 12.85
N LYS A 267 -19.85 31.24 13.00
CA LYS A 267 -18.59 31.22 12.23
C LYS A 267 -18.82 30.37 11.00
N TYR A 268 -18.73 30.98 9.82
CA TYR A 268 -18.84 30.34 8.52
C TYR A 268 -17.52 29.68 8.13
N TYR A 269 -17.47 29.07 6.95
CA TYR A 269 -16.28 28.43 6.40
C TYR A 269 -15.05 29.35 6.52
N LYS A 270 -13.92 28.79 6.98
CA LYS A 270 -12.68 29.53 7.36
C LYS A 270 -12.83 30.51 8.54
N MET A 271 -13.77 30.28 9.47
CA MET A 271 -13.97 31.09 10.67
C MET A 271 -14.34 32.56 10.42
N LYS A 272 -14.96 32.85 9.27
CA LYS A 272 -15.47 34.19 8.94
C LYS A 272 -16.82 34.47 9.62
N ASP A 273 -17.13 35.73 9.84
CA ASP A 273 -18.42 36.17 10.42
C ASP A 273 -19.54 36.32 9.38
N TYR A 274 -19.23 36.11 8.10
CA TYR A 274 -20.16 36.19 6.97
C TYR A 274 -19.89 35.10 5.92
N PRO A 275 -20.90 34.69 5.12
CA PRO A 275 -20.71 33.79 3.99
C PRO A 275 -19.76 34.39 2.94
N SER A 276 -18.73 33.66 2.54
CA SER A 276 -17.72 34.16 1.59
C SER A 276 -17.12 33.03 0.76
N LEU A 277 -16.80 33.34 -0.51
CA LEU A 277 -16.05 32.46 -1.42
C LEU A 277 -14.55 32.74 -1.41
N GLU A 278 -14.10 33.83 -0.78
CA GLU A 278 -12.69 34.23 -0.84
C GLU A 278 -11.82 33.23 -0.09
N LYS A 279 -10.72 32.83 -0.73
CA LYS A 279 -9.64 32.15 -0.03
C LYS A 279 -8.98 33.16 0.92
N VAL A 280 -9.08 32.95 2.23
CA VAL A 280 -8.13 33.56 3.16
C VAL A 280 -6.78 32.89 2.93
N ASP A 281 -5.74 33.69 2.72
CA ASP A 281 -4.34 33.24 2.69
C ASP A 281 -4.04 32.50 3.99
N THR A 282 -3.53 31.28 3.85
CA THR A 282 -3.08 30.43 4.97
C THR A 282 -1.61 30.68 5.24
#